data_AF-A0A925IFI6-F1
#
_entry.id   AF-A0A925IFI6-F1
#
_cell.length_a   1.000
_cell.length_b   1.000
_cell.length_c   1.000
_cell.angle_alpha   90.00
_cell.angle_beta   90.00
_cell.angle_gamma   90.00
#
_symmetry.space_group_name_H-M   'P 1'
#
loop_
_entity.id
_entity.type
_entity.pdbx_description
1 polymer ?
#
loop_
_entity_poly.entity_id
_entity_poly.type
_entity_poly.pdbx_seq_one_letter_code
_entity_poly.pdbx_strand_id
1 'polypeptide(L)' 'MLPSYYVQLEEIPLNSNGKVDKKKLPSPNSISKNSEIILPTTDFQQQVYSIWKEVLNRSDFGVKDNFFELGGHSLK' A
#
# COMPACT_ATOMS: atom_id res chain seq x y z
N MET A 1 10.76 3.38 -10.97
CA MET A 1 11.11 2.49 -9.85
C MET A 1 10.55 3.11 -8.57
N LEU A 2 9.61 2.45 -7.89
CA LEU A 2 8.96 2.96 -6.66
C LEU A 2 9.30 2.03 -5.48
N PRO A 3 9.83 2.54 -4.36
CA PRO A 3 10.05 1.72 -3.15
C PRO A 3 8.74 1.21 -2.56
N SER A 4 8.71 -0.07 -2.19
CA SER A 4 7.55 -0.69 -1.53
C SER A 4 7.36 -0.25 -0.08
N TYR A 5 8.41 0.25 0.56
CA TYR A 5 8.39 0.66 1.96
C TYR A 5 9.21 1.92 2.19
N TYR A 6 8.73 2.73 3.12
CA TYR A 6 9.46 3.84 3.69
C TYR A 6 9.46 3.66 5.20
N VAL A 7 10.64 3.67 5.83
CA VAL A 7 10.77 3.56 7.28
C VAL A 7 11.50 4.81 7.76
N GLN A 8 10.84 5.59 8.61
CA GLN A 8 11.44 6.77 9.22
C GLN A 8 12.42 6.33 10.31
N LEU A 9 13.62 6.90 10.27
CA LEU A 9 14.65 6.73 11.28
C LEU A 9 14.96 8.10 11.87
N GLU A 10 15.15 8.16 13.19
CA GLU A 10 15.70 9.36 13.84
C GLU A 10 17.19 9.53 13.50
N GLU A 11 17.93 8.41 13.41
CA GLU A 11 19.35 8.38 13.08
C GLU A 11 19.69 7.15 12.22
N ILE A 12 20.69 7.29 11.34
CA ILE A 12 21.20 6.18 10.52
C ILE A 12 22.22 5.39 11.36
N PRO A 13 21.99 4.09 11.64
CA PRO A 13 22.93 3.30 12.42
C PRO A 13 24.22 3.08 11.64
N LEU A 14 25.35 3.42 12.25
CA LEU A 14 26.68 3.22 11.68
C LEU A 14 27.43 2.09 12.40
N ASN A 15 28.31 1.41 11.67
CA ASN A 15 29.29 0.48 12.23
C ASN A 15 30.54 1.23 12.74
N SER A 16 31.48 0.52 13.35
CA SER A 16 32.72 1.10 13.90
C SER A 16 33.59 1.83 12.86
N ASN A 17 33.40 1.56 11.58
CA ASN A 17 34.10 2.21 10.47
C ASN A 17 33.30 3.37 9.86
N GLY A 18 32.19 3.80 10.48
CA GLY A 18 31.36 4.92 10.02
C GLY A 18 30.47 4.61 8.82
N LYS A 19 30.35 3.35 8.39
CA LYS A 19 29.45 2.94 7.30
C LYS A 19 28.10 2.49 7.86
N VAL A 20 27.05 2.59 7.06
CA VAL A 20 25.70 2.12 7.45
C VAL A 20 25.73 0.65 7.88
N ASP A 21 25.25 0.38 9.08
CA ASP A 21 25.06 -0.97 9.61
C ASP A 21 23.68 -1.49 9.20
N LYS A 22 23.62 -2.09 8.01
CA LYS A 22 22.38 -2.62 7.42
C LYS A 22 21.67 -3.65 8.30
N LYS A 23 22.39 -4.35 9.18
CA LYS A 23 21.81 -5.36 10.07
C LYS A 23 21.01 -4.75 11.22
N LYS A 24 21.33 -3.50 11.58
CA LYS A 24 20.63 -2.73 12.61
C LYS A 24 19.45 -1.92 12.06
N LEU A 25 19.27 -1.89 10.73
CA LEU A 25 18.09 -1.25 10.15
C LEU A 25 16.83 -2.06 10.50
N PRO A 26 15.72 -1.39 10.86
CA PRO A 26 14.47 -2.06 11.15
C PRO A 26 13.90 -2.75 9.91
N SER A 27 13.31 -3.93 10.10
CA SER A 27 12.61 -4.67 9.06
C SER A 27 11.26 -4.01 8.72
N PRO A 28 10.96 -3.71 7.44
CA PRO A 28 9.70 -3.08 7.05
C PRO A 28 8.46 -3.91 7.38
N ASN A 29 8.55 -5.24 7.27
CA ASN A 29 7.43 -6.17 7.48
C ASN A 29 6.95 -6.21 8.94
N SER A 30 7.80 -5.83 9.90
CA SER A 30 7.39 -5.74 11.31
C SER A 30 6.42 -4.58 11.55
N ILE A 31 6.33 -3.64 10.60
CA ILE A 31 5.58 -2.39 10.68
C ILE A 31 4.35 -2.43 9.76
N SER A 32 4.26 -3.40 8.84
CA SER A 32 3.10 -3.52 7.95
C SER A 32 1.89 -4.03 8.73
N LYS A 33 0.98 -3.10 9.09
CA LYS A 33 -0.41 -3.47 9.36
C LYS A 33 -0.97 -4.09 8.08
N ASN A 34 -1.64 -5.24 8.20
CA ASN A 34 -2.50 -5.77 7.13
C ASN A 34 -3.31 -4.60 6.56
N SER A 35 -3.29 -4.43 5.24
CA SER A 35 -4.02 -3.38 4.55
C SER A 35 -5.49 -3.50 4.91
N GLU A 36 -5.94 -2.64 5.82
CA GLU A 36 -7.33 -2.57 6.21
C GLU A 36 -8.17 -2.14 5.01
N ILE A 37 -9.30 -2.82 4.79
CA ILE A 37 -10.23 -2.43 3.74
C ILE A 37 -10.87 -1.11 4.14
N ILE A 38 -10.43 -0.01 3.51
CA ILE A 38 -10.98 1.32 3.76
C ILE A 38 -12.18 1.51 2.84
N LEU A 39 -13.37 1.59 3.43
CA LEU A 39 -14.61 1.81 2.70
C LEU A 39 -14.72 3.27 2.20
N PRO A 40 -15.48 3.53 1.13
CA PRO A 40 -15.70 4.88 0.61
C PRO A 40 -16.47 5.75 1.62
N THR A 41 -15.96 6.95 1.89
CA THR A 41 -16.54 7.89 2.87
C THR A 41 -17.12 9.16 2.23
N THR A 42 -16.84 9.41 0.95
CA THR A 42 -17.39 10.55 0.20
C THR A 42 -18.29 10.10 -0.94
N ASP A 43 -19.22 10.94 -1.36
CA ASP A 43 -20.14 10.65 -2.47
C ASP A 43 -19.39 10.27 -3.75
N PHE A 44 -18.31 10.97 -4.06
CA PHE A 44 -17.46 10.66 -5.21
C PHE A 44 -16.81 9.27 -5.07
N GLN A 45 -16.28 8.93 -3.89
CA GLN A 45 -15.70 7.59 -3.68
C GLN A 45 -16.76 6.50 -3.80
N GLN A 46 -17.99 6.74 -3.33
CA GLN A 46 -19.09 5.78 -3.45
C GLN A 46 -19.50 5.55 -4.92
N GLN A 47 -19.52 6.62 -5.72
CA GLN A 47 -19.78 6.52 -7.16
C GLN A 47 -18.71 5.68 -7.86
N VAL A 48 -17.43 5.98 -7.64
CA VAL A 48 -16.31 5.21 -8.22
C VAL A 48 -16.34 3.75 -7.76
N TYR A 49 -16.57 3.52 -6.47
CA TYR A 49 -16.68 2.17 -5.89
C TYR A 49 -17.81 1.36 -6.55
N SER A 50 -18.97 1.97 -6.79
CA SER A 50 -20.10 1.32 -7.45
C SER A 50 -19.77 0.93 -8.89
N ILE A 51 -19.12 1.82 -9.64
CA ILE A 51 -18.64 1.54 -11.01
C ILE A 51 -17.66 0.36 -11.00
N TRP A 52 -16.67 0.38 -10.09
CA TRP A 52 -15.69 -0.71 -10.00
C TRP A 52 -16.32 -2.03 -9.61
N LYS A 53 -17.32 -2.01 -8.71
CA LYS A 53 -18.08 -3.20 -8.34
C LYS A 53 -18.76 -3.85 -9.54
N GLU A 54 -19.35 -3.05 -10.43
CA GLU A 54 -19.98 -3.53 -11.66
C GLU A 54 -18.94 -4.06 -12.66
N VAL A 55 -17.84 -3.33 -12.85
CA VAL A 55 -16.78 -3.70 -13.81
C VAL A 55 -16.04 -4.98 -13.39
N LEU A 56 -15.70 -5.10 -12.10
CA LEU A 56 -14.95 -6.22 -11.54
C LEU A 56 -15.85 -7.37 -11.06
N ASN A 57 -17.17 -7.17 -11.02
CA ASN A 57 -18.16 -8.12 -10.51
C ASN A 57 -17.84 -8.64 -9.09
N ARG A 58 -17.37 -7.77 -8.19
CA ARG A 58 -17.00 -8.09 -6.80
C ARG A 58 -17.10 -6.86 -5.89
N SER A 59 -17.09 -7.05 -4.57
CA SER A 59 -17.21 -5.95 -3.60
C SER A 59 -16.32 -6.08 -2.36
N ASP A 60 -15.31 -6.94 -2.41
CA ASP A 60 -14.34 -7.20 -1.36
C ASP A 60 -13.04 -6.40 -1.60
N PHE A 61 -13.20 -5.09 -1.80
CA PHE A 61 -12.09 -4.14 -1.93
C PHE A 61 -12.44 -2.80 -1.25
N GLY A 62 -11.45 -1.94 -1.09
CA GLY A 62 -11.54 -0.61 -0.52
C GLY A 62 -10.93 0.46 -1.44
N VAL A 63 -11.01 1.72 -1.02
CA VAL A 63 -10.59 2.87 -1.82
C VAL A 63 -9.08 2.99 -2.05
N LYS A 64 -8.27 2.18 -1.36
CA LYS A 64 -6.81 2.12 -1.54
C LYS A 64 -6.33 0.95 -2.38
N ASP A 65 -7.24 0.07 -2.80
CA ASP A 65 -6.86 -1.11 -3.57
C ASP A 65 -6.57 -0.74 -5.02
N ASN A 66 -5.67 -1.52 -5.63
CA ASN A 66 -5.25 -1.30 -7.00
C ASN A 66 -6.18 -2.03 -7.97
N PHE A 67 -6.74 -1.29 -8.92
CA PHE A 67 -7.65 -1.82 -9.95
C PHE A 67 -7.14 -3.07 -10.67
N PHE A 68 -5.86 -3.02 -11.08
CA PHE A 68 -5.25 -4.08 -11.89
C PHE A 68 -4.93 -5.31 -11.02
N GLU A 69 -4.53 -5.11 -9.76
CA GLU A 69 -4.33 -6.20 -8.81
C GLU A 69 -5.66 -6.91 -8.47
N LEU A 70 -6.78 -6.20 -8.56
CA LEU A 70 -8.13 -6.76 -8.41
C LEU A 70 -8.63 -7.51 -9.66
N GLY A 71 -7.87 -7.52 -10.76
CA GLY A 71 -8.20 -8.20 -12.01
C GLY A 71 -8.73 -7.29 -13.13
N GLY A 72 -8.79 -5.98 -12.89
CA GLY A 72 -9.11 -4.99 -13.92
C GLY A 72 -8.01 -4.88 -14.98
N HIS A 73 -8.34 -4.36 -16.16
CA HIS A 73 -7.40 -4.23 -17.27
C HIS A 73 -7.78 -3.07 -18.19
N SER A 74 -6.95 -2.71 -19.17
CA SER A 74 -7.17 -1.46 -19.93
C SER A 74 -8.50 -1.36 -20.71
N LEU A 75 -9.16 -2.49 -21.03
CA LEU A 75 -10.47 -2.49 -21.70
C LEU A 75 -11.67 -2.46 -20.74
N LYS A 76 -11.44 -2.76 -19.46
CA LYS A 76 -12.44 -2.88 -18.41
C LYS A 76 -11.78 -2.51 -17.10
#